data_AF-A0A432XPT6-F1
#
_entry.id   AF-A0A432XPT6-F1
#
_cell.length_a   1.000
_cell.length_b   1.000
_cell.length_c   1.000
_cell.angle_alpha   90.00
_cell.angle_beta   90.00
_cell.angle_gamma   90.00
#
_symmetry.space_group_name_H-M   'P 1'
#
loop_
_entity.id
_entity.type
_entity.pdbx_description
1 polymer ?
#
loop_
_entity_poly.entity_id
_entity_poly.type
_entity_poly.pdbx_seq_one_letter_code
_entity_poly.pdbx_strand_id
1 'polypeptide(L)'
;MKRYLIPLLVVFLAFSSIASEAKEVRGVGSVKYSWFNDEVKAEAIEKAKEDAWKNYVGSFTSAQMAMYQSQLKSQFAAELPNLISNVRVEAEKNDKSQDLFNVAIRAEINDALVAEIFRRNSAAANQDYRDAADFGSLFLAKVVVSQKRFDDRRTEVERTKTNSTVEEDFASDDTSAVDSVSTSDMTVRETGGSTVSRRAESEYEVNEDYNDSLADVVYEKLEDAGYFPLEYVELTDCGAPFIEDVYGEFRSNADMSSRMEKSIRDAAVDCGWSYIGIGSVTLSGHRNDSATGLRAVDANVSYSVWSIEDGRARRVASVRNKTHTAMHQSELAAEQEAVIKAAEYALDTVVAKLQQRSVR
;
A
#
# COMPACT_ATOMS: atom_id res chain seq x y z
N MET A 1 47.69 34.43 -49.51
CA MET A 1 47.54 34.12 -48.07
C MET A 1 46.11 33.68 -47.80
N LYS A 2 45.84 32.37 -47.74
CA LYS A 2 44.50 31.83 -47.41
C LYS A 2 44.48 31.51 -45.91
N ARG A 3 43.54 32.15 -45.20
CA ARG A 3 43.28 31.93 -43.76
C ARG A 3 42.44 30.66 -43.61
N TYR A 4 42.91 29.71 -42.80
CA TYR A 4 42.12 28.55 -42.38
C TYR A 4 41.38 28.90 -41.09
N LEU A 5 40.06 28.78 -41.13
CA LEU A 5 39.16 28.80 -39.96
C LEU A 5 39.10 27.37 -39.41
N ILE A 6 39.51 27.19 -38.16
CA ILE A 6 39.31 25.95 -37.39
C ILE A 6 38.03 26.14 -36.57
N PRO A 7 37.01 25.28 -36.67
CA PRO A 7 35.87 25.34 -35.76
C PRO A 7 36.21 24.65 -34.44
N LEU A 8 35.99 25.36 -33.34
CA LEU A 8 36.11 24.86 -31.97
C LEU A 8 34.90 23.95 -31.68
N LEU A 9 35.12 22.64 -31.56
CA LEU A 9 34.12 21.67 -31.15
C LEU A 9 33.92 21.77 -29.62
N VAL A 10 32.82 22.37 -29.18
CA VAL A 10 32.42 22.38 -27.77
C VAL A 10 31.72 21.07 -27.46
N VAL A 11 32.41 20.16 -26.75
CA VAL A 11 31.81 18.93 -26.22
C VAL A 11 30.99 19.30 -24.99
N PHE A 12 29.66 19.25 -25.13
CA PHE A 12 28.72 19.33 -24.02
C PHE A 12 28.77 17.99 -23.27
N LEU A 13 29.55 17.91 -22.18
CA LEU A 13 29.46 16.82 -21.21
C LEU A 13 28.12 16.98 -20.48
N ALA A 14 27.12 16.21 -20.90
CA ALA A 14 25.92 15.98 -20.11
C ALA A 14 26.33 15.22 -18.85
N PHE A 15 26.50 15.96 -17.74
CA PHE A 15 26.49 15.34 -16.42
C PHE A 15 25.07 14.83 -16.19
N SER A 16 24.86 13.53 -16.39
CA SER A 16 23.75 12.83 -15.79
C SER A 16 23.92 12.99 -14.28
N SER A 17 23.18 13.89 -13.67
CA SER A 17 23.02 13.87 -12.22
C SER A 17 22.37 12.52 -11.91
N ILE A 18 23.15 11.58 -11.38
CA ILE A 18 22.62 10.43 -10.66
C ILE A 18 21.75 11.07 -9.58
N ALA A 19 20.44 11.04 -9.78
CA ALA A 19 19.50 11.41 -8.73
C ALA A 19 19.74 10.38 -7.64
N SER A 20 20.46 10.79 -6.59
CA SER A 20 20.50 10.04 -5.35
C SER A 20 19.04 9.86 -4.92
N GLU A 21 18.65 8.63 -4.63
CA GLU A 21 17.38 8.27 -3.98
C GLU A 21 17.37 8.75 -2.51
N ALA A 22 17.64 10.05 -2.33
CA ALA A 22 17.69 10.67 -1.03
C ALA A 22 16.29 11.15 -0.65
N LYS A 23 15.79 10.66 0.48
CA LYS A 23 14.49 11.06 0.99
C LYS A 23 14.63 12.33 1.81
N GLU A 24 13.92 13.38 1.43
CA GLU A 24 13.88 14.60 2.23
C GLU A 24 13.04 14.40 3.50
N VAL A 25 13.60 14.74 4.65
CA VAL A 25 12.95 14.63 5.95
C VAL A 25 13.18 15.91 6.76
N ARG A 26 12.16 16.31 7.51
CA ARG A 26 12.23 17.45 8.43
C ARG A 26 12.48 16.99 9.86
N GLY A 27 13.18 17.81 10.61
CA GLY A 27 13.40 17.61 12.04
C GLY A 27 13.44 18.93 12.80
N VAL A 28 13.09 18.87 14.08
CA VAL A 28 13.11 20.02 14.98
C VAL A 28 13.99 19.74 16.19
N GLY A 29 14.85 20.69 16.53
CA GLY A 29 15.71 20.64 17.69
C GLY A 29 15.45 21.80 18.64
N SER A 30 15.42 21.50 19.94
CA SER A 30 15.20 22.48 20.99
C SER A 30 16.24 22.36 22.10
N VAL A 31 16.87 23.48 22.45
CA VAL A 31 17.90 23.56 23.50
C VAL A 31 17.57 24.68 24.47
N LYS A 32 17.48 24.34 25.76
CA LYS A 32 17.45 25.34 26.82
C LYS A 32 18.87 25.82 27.10
N TYR A 33 19.07 27.12 27.31
CA TYR A 33 20.39 27.71 27.50
C TYR A 33 20.38 28.69 28.66
N SER A 34 21.48 28.79 29.41
CA SER A 34 21.67 29.92 30.33
C SER A 34 22.31 31.12 29.62
N TRP A 35 23.12 30.86 28.60
CA TRP A 35 23.73 31.86 27.76
C TRP A 35 23.68 31.39 26.32
N PHE A 36 23.12 32.21 25.43
CA PHE A 36 23.02 31.86 24.02
C PHE A 36 24.36 32.06 23.32
N ASN A 37 24.90 31.01 22.73
CA ASN A 37 26.14 31.01 21.95
C ASN A 37 26.02 30.08 20.73
N ASP A 38 27.09 29.96 19.95
CA ASP A 38 27.08 29.09 18.76
C ASP A 38 27.07 27.59 19.11
N GLU A 39 27.50 27.20 20.32
CA GLU A 39 27.38 25.81 20.80
C GLU A 39 25.92 25.41 21.00
N VAL A 40 25.08 26.31 21.54
CA VAL A 40 23.63 26.10 21.66
C VAL A 40 22.99 25.88 20.29
N LYS A 41 23.43 26.63 19.26
CA LYS A 41 22.96 26.43 17.89
C LYS A 41 23.39 25.08 17.33
N ALA A 42 24.66 24.72 17.49
CA ALA A 42 25.20 23.44 17.04
C ALA A 42 24.47 22.26 17.71
N GLU A 43 24.26 22.31 19.02
CA GLU A 43 23.51 21.30 19.76
C GLU A 43 22.06 21.20 19.27
N ALA A 44 21.40 22.34 19.01
CA ALA A 44 20.04 22.33 18.50
C ALA A 44 19.96 21.71 17.10
N ILE A 45 20.96 21.94 16.24
CA ILE A 45 21.04 21.31 14.92
C ILE A 45 21.24 19.79 15.06
N GLU A 46 22.10 19.32 15.97
CA GLU A 46 22.26 17.89 16.21
C GLU A 46 20.95 17.24 16.71
N LYS A 47 20.25 17.87 17.66
CA LYS A 47 18.92 17.40 18.09
C LYS A 47 17.90 17.39 16.94
N ALA A 48 17.97 18.36 16.04
CA ALA A 48 17.10 18.40 14.87
C ALA A 48 17.42 17.27 13.87
N LYS A 49 18.69 16.88 13.73
CA LYS A 49 19.09 15.70 12.93
C LYS A 49 18.58 14.40 13.56
N GLU A 50 18.69 14.26 14.88
CA GLU A 50 18.14 13.11 15.61
C GLU A 50 16.61 13.01 15.43
N ASP A 51 15.90 14.13 15.49
CA ASP A 51 14.46 14.18 15.25
C ASP A 51 14.11 13.86 13.79
N ALA A 52 14.88 14.38 12.82
CA ALA A 52 14.71 14.02 11.41
C ALA A 52 14.91 12.51 11.19
N TRP A 53 15.94 11.92 11.79
CA TRP A 53 16.13 10.47 11.75
C TRP A 53 14.98 9.71 12.40
N LYS A 54 14.48 10.17 13.55
CA LYS A 54 13.32 9.56 14.20
C LYS A 54 12.07 9.62 13.31
N ASN A 55 11.84 10.74 12.63
CA ASN A 55 10.74 10.89 11.68
C ASN A 55 10.89 9.93 10.49
N TYR A 56 12.12 9.76 9.99
CA TYR A 56 12.44 8.80 8.93
C TYR A 56 12.21 7.34 9.38
N VAL A 57 12.70 6.96 10.56
CA VAL A 57 12.49 5.65 11.19
C VAL A 57 11.00 5.34 11.34
N GLY A 58 10.15 6.35 11.51
CA GLY A 58 8.69 6.20 11.51
C GLY A 58 8.11 5.62 10.21
N SER A 59 8.87 5.63 9.10
CA SER A 59 8.47 5.02 7.82
C SER A 59 8.84 3.55 7.66
N PHE A 60 9.59 2.97 8.60
CA PHE A 60 9.94 1.55 8.57
C PHE A 60 8.71 0.65 8.69
N THR A 61 8.76 -0.48 8.01
CA THR A 61 7.81 -1.58 8.23
C THR A 61 7.91 -2.10 9.67
N SER A 62 6.87 -2.78 10.16
CA SER A 62 6.91 -3.35 11.51
C SER A 62 8.08 -4.33 11.73
N ALA A 63 8.50 -5.04 10.68
CA ALA A 63 9.63 -5.97 10.74
C ALA A 63 10.98 -5.22 10.79
N GLN A 64 11.18 -4.22 9.92
CA GLN A 64 12.33 -3.32 9.97
C GLN A 64 12.43 -2.62 11.33
N MET A 65 11.32 -2.11 11.88
CA MET A 65 11.28 -1.51 13.21
C MET A 65 11.72 -2.49 14.30
N ALA A 66 11.30 -3.75 14.22
CA ALA A 66 11.71 -4.76 15.18
C ALA A 66 13.21 -5.06 15.08
N MET A 67 13.76 -5.20 13.87
CA MET A 67 15.21 -5.37 13.66
C MET A 67 16.00 -4.14 14.14
N TYR A 68 15.53 -2.94 13.80
CA TYR A 68 16.10 -1.67 14.25
C TYR A 68 16.21 -1.63 15.78
N GLN A 69 15.11 -1.88 16.49
CA GLN A 69 15.10 -1.78 17.96
C GLN A 69 15.89 -2.90 18.65
N SER A 70 15.87 -4.11 18.12
CA SER A 70 16.47 -5.27 18.78
C SER A 70 17.95 -5.48 18.48
N GLN A 71 18.43 -5.08 17.30
CA GLN A 71 19.75 -5.46 16.79
C GLN A 71 20.53 -4.29 16.20
N LEU A 72 19.88 -3.38 15.48
CA LEU A 72 20.59 -2.44 14.59
C LEU A 72 20.72 -1.02 15.14
N LYS A 73 20.08 -0.69 16.26
CA LYS A 73 20.03 0.68 16.78
C LYS A 73 21.41 1.32 16.98
N SER A 74 22.38 0.57 17.52
CA SER A 74 23.75 1.05 17.72
C SER A 74 24.48 1.25 16.38
N GLN A 75 24.27 0.35 15.42
CA GLN A 75 24.87 0.44 14.09
C GLN A 75 24.33 1.64 13.32
N PHE A 76 23.02 1.86 13.32
CA PHE A 76 22.42 3.06 12.73
C PHE A 76 22.88 4.35 13.42
N ALA A 77 23.04 4.35 14.74
CA ALA A 77 23.57 5.52 15.45
C ALA A 77 25.02 5.83 15.04
N ALA A 78 25.84 4.81 14.82
CA ALA A 78 27.22 4.97 14.34
C ALA A 78 27.29 5.46 12.88
N GLU A 79 26.35 5.01 12.03
CA GLU A 79 26.29 5.39 10.60
C GLU A 79 25.50 6.69 10.35
N LEU A 80 24.86 7.26 11.37
CA LEU A 80 24.04 8.46 11.23
C LEU A 80 24.72 9.62 10.48
N PRO A 81 26.03 9.89 10.67
CA PRO A 81 26.75 10.91 9.90
C PRO A 81 26.82 10.64 8.40
N ASN A 82 26.78 9.37 7.98
CA ASN A 82 26.80 8.95 6.57
C ASN A 82 25.38 8.85 5.98
N LEU A 83 24.39 8.61 6.85
CA LEU A 83 22.99 8.48 6.47
C LEU A 83 22.32 9.84 6.24
N ILE A 84 22.72 10.87 6.99
CA ILE A 84 22.13 12.21 6.91
C ILE A 84 23.07 13.15 6.17
N SER A 85 22.59 13.70 5.07
CA SER A 85 23.32 14.68 4.25
C SER A 85 22.46 15.92 3.95
N ASN A 86 23.06 16.92 3.29
CA ASN A 86 22.37 18.12 2.78
C ASN A 86 21.46 18.82 3.81
N VAL A 87 21.93 18.92 5.06
CA VAL A 87 21.21 19.57 6.15
C VAL A 87 21.11 21.07 5.91
N ARG A 88 19.87 21.57 5.79
CA ARG A 88 19.54 22.98 5.58
C ARG A 88 18.65 23.47 6.70
N VAL A 89 19.00 24.61 7.27
CA VAL A 89 18.15 25.29 8.26
C VAL A 89 16.99 25.96 7.53
N GLU A 90 15.76 25.59 7.88
CA GLU A 90 14.54 26.21 7.34
C GLU A 90 14.04 27.36 8.23
N ALA A 91 14.19 27.23 9.56
CA ALA A 91 13.76 28.25 10.51
C ALA A 91 14.55 28.18 11.81
N GLU A 92 14.73 29.35 12.44
CA GLU A 92 15.32 29.48 13.77
C GLU A 92 14.46 30.40 14.64
N LYS A 93 14.34 30.07 15.93
CA LYS A 93 13.68 30.92 16.91
C LYS A 93 14.43 30.91 18.22
N ASN A 94 14.94 32.08 18.60
CA ASN A 94 15.49 32.32 19.93
C ASN A 94 14.43 32.99 20.84
N ASP A 95 13.86 32.20 21.75
CA ASP A 95 12.97 32.70 22.81
C ASP A 95 13.78 33.03 24.07
N LYS A 96 14.21 34.28 24.16
CA LYS A 96 14.98 34.80 25.31
C LYS A 96 14.19 34.84 26.62
N SER A 97 12.86 34.80 26.56
CA SER A 97 12.02 34.82 27.77
C SER A 97 11.91 33.44 28.43
N GLN A 98 12.08 32.40 27.61
CA GLN A 98 12.02 30.99 28.01
C GLN A 98 13.40 30.35 28.07
N ASP A 99 14.47 31.11 27.80
CA ASP A 99 15.84 30.62 27.70
C ASP A 99 15.93 29.41 26.73
N LEU A 100 15.22 29.51 25.60
CA LEU A 100 14.98 28.38 24.69
C LEU A 100 15.29 28.75 23.24
N PHE A 101 16.16 27.97 22.61
CA PHE A 101 16.43 28.05 21.18
C PHE A 101 15.81 26.87 20.44
N ASN A 102 15.14 27.15 19.32
CA ASN A 102 14.54 26.15 18.45
C ASN A 102 15.09 26.29 17.03
N VAL A 103 15.36 25.18 16.36
CA VAL A 103 15.73 25.12 14.96
C VAL A 103 14.90 24.07 14.24
N ALA A 104 14.43 24.40 13.04
CA ALA A 104 13.83 23.46 12.12
C ALA A 104 14.77 23.27 10.93
N ILE A 105 15.04 22.01 10.59
CA ILE A 105 15.90 21.64 9.47
C ILE A 105 15.13 20.83 8.43
N ARG A 106 15.63 20.85 7.21
CA ARG A 106 15.42 19.84 6.19
C ARG A 106 16.74 19.10 5.99
N ALA A 107 16.69 17.78 5.92
CA ALA A 107 17.84 16.94 5.65
C ALA A 107 17.48 15.86 4.62
N GLU A 108 18.50 15.32 3.97
CA GLU A 108 18.37 14.21 3.03
C GLU A 108 18.87 12.93 3.71
N ILE A 109 18.04 11.89 3.70
CA ILE A 109 18.39 10.55 4.19
C ILE A 109 18.75 9.66 3.00
N ASN A 110 19.92 9.02 3.06
CA ASN A 110 20.35 8.03 2.08
C ASN A 110 19.59 6.71 2.27
N ASP A 111 18.48 6.54 1.56
CA ASP A 111 17.57 5.39 1.67
C ASP A 111 18.27 4.08 1.27
N ALA A 112 19.09 4.12 0.22
CA ALA A 112 19.88 2.98 -0.24
C ALA A 112 20.85 2.46 0.83
N LEU A 113 21.53 3.35 1.56
CA LEU A 113 22.41 2.93 2.66
C LEU A 113 21.61 2.35 3.84
N VAL A 114 20.40 2.86 4.11
CA VAL A 114 19.51 2.25 5.10
C VAL A 114 19.11 0.84 4.69
N ALA A 115 18.70 0.66 3.44
CA ALA A 115 18.35 -0.65 2.87
C ALA A 115 19.53 -1.62 2.97
N GLU A 116 20.74 -1.17 2.63
CA GLU A 116 21.97 -1.96 2.73
C GLU A 116 22.28 -2.40 4.17
N ILE A 117 22.05 -1.52 5.17
CA ILE A 117 22.23 -1.88 6.58
C ILE A 117 21.26 -3.01 6.98
N PHE A 118 20.01 -2.98 6.52
CA PHE A 118 19.08 -4.09 6.76
C PHE A 118 19.51 -5.36 6.02
N ARG A 119 19.83 -5.21 4.73
CA ARG A 119 20.21 -6.32 3.84
C ARG A 119 21.40 -7.10 4.38
N ARG A 120 22.53 -6.44 4.67
CA ARG A 120 23.76 -7.10 5.18
C ARG A 120 23.59 -7.81 6.53
N ASN A 121 22.57 -7.41 7.30
CA ASN A 121 22.22 -8.04 8.58
C ASN A 121 21.14 -9.13 8.43
N SER A 122 20.78 -9.50 7.20
CA SER A 122 19.88 -10.61 6.91
C SER A 122 20.63 -11.93 6.67
N ALA A 123 19.93 -13.06 6.84
CA ALA A 123 20.50 -14.38 6.60
C ALA A 123 20.68 -14.70 5.10
N ALA A 124 19.79 -14.21 4.25
CA ALA A 124 19.86 -14.38 2.80
C ALA A 124 21.10 -13.69 2.20
N ALA A 125 21.35 -12.44 2.58
CA ALA A 125 22.46 -11.64 2.04
C ALA A 125 23.88 -12.12 2.43
N ASN A 126 24.02 -13.01 3.41
CA ASN A 126 25.31 -13.53 3.89
C ASN A 126 25.63 -14.92 3.32
N GLN A 127 24.90 -15.35 2.28
CA GLN A 127 25.15 -16.60 1.57
C GLN A 127 25.99 -16.34 0.32
N ASP A 128 26.81 -17.31 -0.08
CA ASP A 128 27.40 -17.29 -1.41
C ASP A 128 26.26 -17.39 -2.44
N TYR A 129 26.37 -16.69 -3.57
CA TYR A 129 25.34 -16.69 -4.62
C TYR A 129 24.93 -18.11 -5.07
N ARG A 130 25.85 -19.08 -5.00
CA ARG A 130 25.59 -20.49 -5.34
C ARG A 130 24.76 -21.23 -4.30
N ASP A 131 24.69 -20.70 -3.10
CA ASP A 131 23.92 -21.23 -1.97
C ASP A 131 22.69 -20.37 -1.68
N ALA A 132 22.47 -19.29 -2.44
CA ALA A 132 21.33 -18.40 -2.28
C ALA A 132 20.03 -19.18 -2.47
N ALA A 133 19.07 -18.96 -1.58
CA ALA A 133 17.82 -19.68 -1.63
C ALA A 133 16.98 -19.24 -2.85
N ASP A 134 16.54 -20.23 -3.61
CA ASP A 134 15.64 -20.06 -4.75
C ASP A 134 14.31 -19.44 -4.32
N PHE A 135 13.92 -18.34 -4.94
CA PHE A 135 12.67 -17.66 -4.67
C PHE A 135 12.01 -17.23 -5.97
N GLY A 136 10.99 -17.99 -6.40
CA GLY A 136 10.12 -17.55 -7.49
C GLY A 136 8.84 -16.87 -7.00
N SER A 137 8.21 -16.10 -7.89
CA SER A 137 6.96 -15.42 -7.59
C SER A 137 5.97 -15.45 -8.74
N LEU A 138 4.69 -15.47 -8.39
CA LEU A 138 3.60 -15.13 -9.27
C LEU A 138 2.88 -13.91 -8.72
N PHE A 139 3.09 -12.76 -9.36
CA PHE A 139 2.45 -11.50 -8.96
C PHE A 139 1.62 -10.94 -10.11
N LEU A 140 0.29 -10.94 -9.95
CA LEU A 140 -0.64 -10.66 -11.03
C LEU A 140 -1.37 -9.34 -10.86
N ALA A 141 -1.47 -8.54 -11.92
CA ALA A 141 -2.27 -7.34 -11.98
C ALA A 141 -3.55 -7.55 -12.79
N LYS A 142 -4.65 -6.94 -12.33
CA LYS A 142 -5.84 -6.74 -13.15
C LYS A 142 -6.45 -5.36 -12.89
N VAL A 143 -7.16 -4.85 -13.88
CA VAL A 143 -7.82 -3.56 -13.85
C VAL A 143 -9.34 -3.71 -13.99
N VAL A 144 -10.09 -2.91 -13.24
CA VAL A 144 -11.55 -2.79 -13.43
C VAL A 144 -11.81 -1.93 -14.67
N VAL A 145 -12.26 -2.55 -15.76
CA VAL A 145 -12.56 -1.87 -17.03
C VAL A 145 -13.99 -1.39 -17.14
N SER A 146 -14.92 -2.02 -16.40
CA SER A 146 -16.33 -1.62 -16.37
C SER A 146 -16.92 -1.85 -14.99
N GLN A 147 -17.74 -0.91 -14.53
CA GLN A 147 -18.50 -1.06 -13.29
C GLN A 147 -19.97 -0.66 -13.51
N LYS A 148 -20.87 -1.62 -13.37
CA LYS A 148 -22.31 -1.41 -13.45
C LYS A 148 -22.88 -1.22 -12.05
N ARG A 149 -23.32 -0.01 -11.73
CA ARG A 149 -24.02 0.32 -10.49
C ARG A 149 -25.53 0.16 -10.69
N PHE A 150 -26.18 -0.44 -9.71
CA PHE A 150 -27.63 -0.60 -9.70
C PHE A 150 -28.24 0.46 -8.79
N ASP A 151 -29.35 1.06 -9.21
CA ASP A 151 -30.11 1.94 -8.35
C ASP A 151 -30.81 1.15 -7.24
N ASP A 152 -30.95 1.78 -6.09
CA ASP A 152 -31.65 1.20 -4.95
C ASP A 152 -33.13 0.98 -5.29
N ARG A 153 -33.62 -0.24 -5.11
CA ARG A 153 -35.04 -0.54 -5.26
C ARG A 153 -35.77 -0.05 -4.02
N ARG A 154 -36.63 0.95 -4.19
CA ARG A 154 -37.52 1.47 -3.14
C ARG A 154 -38.91 0.85 -3.27
N THR A 155 -39.41 0.30 -2.18
CA THR A 155 -40.81 -0.15 -2.07
C THR A 155 -41.48 0.67 -0.98
N GLU A 156 -42.54 1.38 -1.34
CA GLU A 156 -43.36 2.15 -0.41
C GLU A 156 -44.71 1.46 -0.24
N VAL A 157 -45.17 1.33 1.00
CA VAL A 157 -46.46 0.75 1.34
C VAL A 157 -47.21 1.77 2.17
N GLU A 158 -48.35 2.22 1.64
CA GLU A 158 -49.32 3.01 2.37
C GLU A 158 -50.50 2.11 2.76
N ARG A 159 -50.79 2.02 4.05
CA ARG A 159 -52.01 1.38 4.55
C ARG A 159 -52.92 2.44 5.15
N THR A 160 -54.11 2.55 4.57
CA THR A 160 -55.20 3.35 5.12
C THR A 160 -56.20 2.41 5.76
N LYS A 161 -56.39 2.52 7.08
CA LYS A 161 -57.42 1.81 7.82
C LYS A 161 -58.48 2.80 8.25
N THR A 162 -59.68 2.67 7.70
CA THR A 162 -60.87 3.42 8.11
C THR A 162 -61.68 2.54 9.06
N ASN A 163 -61.94 3.02 10.27
CA ASN A 163 -62.81 2.34 11.23
C ASN A 163 -63.92 3.31 11.64
N SER A 164 -65.16 2.90 11.43
CA SER A 164 -66.36 3.61 11.87
C SER A 164 -67.01 2.82 13.00
N THR A 165 -67.14 3.43 14.17
CA THR A 165 -67.80 2.83 15.33
C THR A 165 -69.14 3.54 15.53
N VAL A 166 -70.22 2.77 15.50
CA VAL A 166 -71.58 3.21 15.82
C VAL A 166 -71.86 2.73 17.24
N GLU A 167 -71.99 3.66 18.18
CA GLU A 167 -72.44 3.37 19.54
C GLU A 167 -73.95 3.64 19.60
N GLU A 168 -74.74 2.60 19.86
CA GLU A 168 -76.18 2.69 20.19
C GLU A 168 -76.34 2.54 21.71
N ASP A 169 -76.70 3.63 22.39
CA ASP A 169 -77.05 3.62 23.81
C ASP A 169 -78.55 3.33 23.98
N PHE A 170 -78.91 2.10 24.36
CA PHE A 170 -80.28 1.73 24.71
C PHE A 170 -80.53 1.92 26.21
N ALA A 171 -81.08 3.07 26.60
CA ALA A 171 -81.66 3.29 27.93
C ALA A 171 -83.14 2.90 27.92
N SER A 172 -83.49 1.76 28.55
CA SER A 172 -84.86 1.28 28.68
C SER A 172 -85.42 1.67 30.05
N ASP A 173 -86.15 2.76 30.13
CA ASP A 173 -87.24 2.89 31.11
C ASP A 173 -88.43 3.64 30.49
N ASP A 174 -89.61 3.19 30.87
CA ASP A 174 -90.85 3.31 30.11
C ASP A 174 -91.25 4.79 29.88
N THR A 175 -91.61 5.11 28.63
CA THR A 175 -92.00 6.43 28.08
C THR A 175 -90.88 7.40 27.67
N SER A 176 -90.63 7.43 26.34
CA SER A 176 -89.81 8.36 25.51
C SER A 176 -88.35 7.94 25.25
N ALA A 177 -88.11 7.20 24.16
CA ALA A 177 -86.76 6.98 23.62
C ALA A 177 -86.32 8.19 22.78
N VAL A 178 -85.17 8.77 23.13
CA VAL A 178 -84.50 9.83 22.36
C VAL A 178 -83.26 9.19 21.72
N ASP A 179 -83.23 9.14 20.39
CA ASP A 179 -82.17 8.49 19.62
C ASP A 179 -81.05 9.51 19.34
N SER A 180 -79.88 9.34 19.95
CA SER A 180 -78.71 10.18 19.68
C SER A 180 -77.56 9.33 19.15
N VAL A 181 -77.44 9.25 17.82
CA VAL A 181 -76.33 8.59 17.14
C VAL A 181 -75.14 9.55 17.08
N SER A 182 -74.02 9.19 17.70
CA SER A 182 -72.72 9.86 17.47
C SER A 182 -71.82 8.93 16.64
N THR A 183 -71.35 9.41 15.49
CA THR A 183 -70.41 8.68 14.63
C THR A 183 -69.04 9.33 14.77
N SER A 184 -68.03 8.54 15.19
CA SER A 184 -66.63 8.95 15.16
C SER A 184 -65.89 8.16 14.08
N ASP A 185 -65.37 8.86 13.07
CA ASP A 185 -64.54 8.27 12.01
C ASP A 185 -63.06 8.45 12.38
N MET A 186 -62.33 7.33 12.52
CA MET A 186 -60.88 7.35 12.73
C MET A 186 -60.17 6.82 11.48
N THR A 187 -59.38 7.68 10.83
CA THR A 187 -58.49 7.29 9.73
C THR A 187 -57.07 7.11 10.25
N VAL A 188 -56.56 5.88 10.23
CA VAL A 188 -55.15 5.60 10.54
C VAL A 188 -54.39 5.42 9.24
N ARG A 189 -53.40 6.30 8.99
CA ARG A 189 -52.42 6.16 7.91
C ARG A 189 -51.13 5.57 8.48
N GLU A 190 -50.76 4.38 8.05
CA GLU A 190 -49.47 3.78 8.32
C GLU A 190 -48.64 3.81 7.03
N THR A 191 -47.52 4.53 7.05
CA THR A 191 -46.52 4.48 5.97
C THR A 191 -45.33 3.64 6.42
N GLY A 192 -44.87 2.77 5.52
CA GLY A 192 -43.66 1.98 5.71
C GLY A 192 -42.97 1.77 4.37
N GLY A 193 -41.67 1.51 4.39
CA GLY A 193 -40.92 1.24 3.17
C GLY A 193 -39.71 0.37 3.40
N SER A 194 -39.23 -0.26 2.34
CA SER A 194 -37.97 -0.99 2.33
C SER A 194 -37.10 -0.51 1.17
N THR A 195 -35.79 -0.45 1.44
CA THR A 195 -34.78 -0.18 0.41
C THR A 195 -33.94 -1.43 0.25
N VAL A 196 -33.84 -1.94 -0.97
CA VAL A 196 -32.97 -3.06 -1.31
C VAL A 196 -31.87 -2.54 -2.23
N SER A 197 -30.63 -2.57 -1.74
CA SER A 197 -29.44 -2.18 -2.50
C SER A 197 -28.75 -3.41 -3.08
N ARG A 198 -28.23 -3.29 -4.31
CA ARG A 198 -27.46 -4.34 -5.00
C ARG A 198 -26.04 -3.87 -5.24
N ARG A 199 -25.06 -4.71 -4.91
CA ARG A 199 -23.63 -4.41 -5.13
C ARG A 199 -23.37 -4.20 -6.62
N ALA A 200 -22.48 -3.26 -6.92
CA ALA A 200 -22.01 -3.03 -8.28
C ALA A 200 -21.34 -4.29 -8.86
N GLU A 201 -21.60 -4.54 -10.14
CA GLU A 201 -20.95 -5.60 -10.91
C GLU A 201 -19.71 -5.00 -11.58
N SER A 202 -18.58 -5.70 -11.54
CA SER A 202 -17.30 -5.20 -12.07
C SER A 202 -16.72 -6.22 -13.05
N GLU A 203 -16.27 -5.73 -14.19
CA GLU A 203 -15.55 -6.50 -15.20
C GLU A 203 -14.07 -6.17 -15.09
N TYR A 204 -13.24 -7.22 -15.17
CA TYR A 204 -11.80 -7.10 -15.06
C TYR A 204 -11.11 -7.46 -16.37
N GLU A 205 -9.96 -6.83 -16.58
CA GLU A 205 -9.00 -7.18 -17.62
C GLU A 205 -7.64 -7.40 -16.98
N VAL A 206 -6.94 -8.44 -17.45
CA VAL A 206 -5.54 -8.67 -17.12
C VAL A 206 -4.74 -8.01 -18.21
N ASN A 207 -3.81 -7.13 -17.82
CA ASN A 207 -2.90 -6.46 -18.75
C ASN A 207 -1.53 -7.10 -18.60
N GLU A 208 -1.03 -7.71 -19.69
CA GLU A 208 0.27 -8.38 -19.74
C GLU A 208 1.42 -7.41 -19.46
N ASP A 209 1.39 -6.17 -19.97
CA ASP A 209 2.43 -5.17 -19.71
C ASP A 209 2.59 -4.87 -18.20
N TYR A 210 1.49 -4.89 -17.46
CA TYR A 210 1.53 -4.69 -16.01
C TYR A 210 2.06 -5.92 -15.28
N ASN A 211 1.79 -7.12 -15.78
CA ASN A 211 2.34 -8.35 -15.21
C ASN A 211 3.85 -8.47 -15.48
N ASP A 212 4.30 -8.09 -16.66
CA ASP A 212 5.72 -8.07 -17.01
C ASP A 212 6.47 -7.07 -16.12
N SER A 213 5.92 -5.86 -15.96
CA SER A 213 6.46 -4.86 -15.03
C SER A 213 6.52 -5.38 -13.59
N LEU A 214 5.52 -6.16 -13.16
CA LEU A 214 5.53 -6.79 -11.84
C LEU A 214 6.60 -7.87 -11.71
N ALA A 215 6.82 -8.67 -12.74
CA ALA A 215 7.85 -9.69 -12.76
C ALA A 215 9.25 -9.06 -12.64
N ASP A 216 9.51 -7.97 -13.36
CA ASP A 216 10.76 -7.21 -13.27
C ASP A 216 10.99 -6.65 -11.85
N VAL A 217 9.96 -6.03 -11.27
CA VAL A 217 10.03 -5.49 -9.89
C VAL A 217 10.27 -6.60 -8.87
N VAL A 218 9.64 -7.77 -9.03
CA VAL A 218 9.92 -8.94 -8.18
C VAL A 218 11.37 -9.35 -8.31
N TYR A 219 11.86 -9.52 -9.54
CA TYR A 219 13.21 -9.98 -9.81
C TYR A 219 14.24 -9.10 -9.11
N GLU A 220 14.17 -7.78 -9.37
CA GLU A 220 15.07 -6.78 -8.79
C GLU A 220 15.03 -6.81 -7.25
N LYS A 221 13.83 -6.80 -6.66
CA LYS A 221 13.68 -6.76 -5.19
C LYS A 221 14.16 -8.05 -4.50
N LEU A 222 14.04 -9.20 -5.16
CA LEU A 222 14.51 -10.46 -4.61
C LEU A 222 16.03 -10.60 -4.74
N GLU A 223 16.60 -10.18 -5.86
CA GLU A 223 18.06 -10.13 -6.07
C GLU A 223 18.70 -9.18 -5.06
N ASP A 224 18.15 -7.97 -4.91
CA ASP A 224 18.58 -6.98 -3.91
C ASP A 224 18.44 -7.51 -2.48
N ALA A 225 17.51 -8.42 -2.22
CA ALA A 225 17.37 -9.05 -0.91
C ALA A 225 18.35 -10.21 -0.66
N GLY A 226 19.09 -10.64 -1.69
CA GLY A 226 20.05 -11.75 -1.63
C GLY A 226 19.45 -13.13 -1.93
N TYR A 227 18.28 -13.20 -2.56
CA TYR A 227 17.69 -14.45 -3.05
C TYR A 227 18.08 -14.70 -4.51
N PHE A 228 17.93 -15.94 -4.97
CA PHE A 228 18.03 -16.29 -6.39
C PHE A 228 16.62 -16.27 -7.01
N PRO A 229 16.25 -15.24 -7.82
CA PRO A 229 14.91 -15.14 -8.35
C PRO A 229 14.65 -16.21 -9.42
N LEU A 230 13.48 -16.86 -9.36
CA LEU A 230 13.02 -17.83 -10.37
C LEU A 230 11.76 -17.36 -11.08
N GLU A 231 11.63 -17.70 -12.36
CA GLU A 231 10.47 -17.32 -13.15
C GLU A 231 9.34 -18.35 -13.06
N TYR A 232 8.09 -17.88 -13.12
CA TYR A 232 6.92 -18.76 -13.06
C TYR A 232 6.93 -19.86 -14.13
N VAL A 233 7.45 -19.56 -15.32
CA VAL A 233 7.46 -20.49 -16.46
C VAL A 233 8.19 -21.79 -16.13
N GLU A 234 9.21 -21.75 -15.27
CA GLU A 234 9.97 -22.92 -14.84
C GLU A 234 9.13 -23.93 -14.04
N LEU A 235 8.05 -23.48 -13.37
CA LEU A 235 7.14 -24.38 -12.66
C LEU A 235 6.30 -25.26 -13.60
N THR A 236 6.17 -24.87 -14.87
CA THR A 236 5.37 -25.66 -15.83
C THR A 236 6.00 -27.03 -16.10
N ASP A 237 7.34 -27.13 -16.03
CA ASP A 237 8.08 -28.39 -16.10
C ASP A 237 7.77 -29.32 -14.90
N CYS A 238 7.29 -28.75 -13.79
CA CYS A 238 6.86 -29.46 -12.58
C CYS A 238 5.33 -29.56 -12.45
N GLY A 239 4.59 -29.33 -13.54
CA GLY A 239 3.14 -29.52 -13.57
C GLY A 239 2.32 -28.35 -13.03
N ALA A 240 2.90 -27.15 -12.92
CA ALA A 240 2.09 -25.95 -12.77
C ALA A 240 1.22 -25.71 -14.01
N PRO A 241 0.03 -25.11 -13.85
CA PRO A 241 -0.76 -24.64 -14.98
C PRO A 241 0.02 -23.64 -15.86
N PHE A 242 -0.34 -23.53 -17.14
CA PHE A 242 0.23 -22.48 -17.98
C PHE A 242 -0.29 -21.12 -17.53
N ILE A 243 0.51 -20.07 -17.75
CA ILE A 243 0.21 -18.72 -17.25
C ILE A 243 -1.10 -18.18 -17.83
N GLU A 244 -1.47 -18.57 -19.05
CA GLU A 244 -2.71 -18.18 -19.70
C GLU A 244 -3.94 -18.74 -18.97
N ASP A 245 -3.85 -19.97 -18.44
CA ASP A 245 -4.92 -20.57 -17.63
C ASP A 245 -5.06 -19.82 -16.29
N VAL A 246 -3.93 -19.41 -15.71
CA VAL A 246 -3.91 -18.61 -14.48
C VAL A 246 -4.54 -17.25 -14.72
N TYR A 247 -4.20 -16.56 -15.82
CA TYR A 247 -4.80 -15.28 -16.19
C TYR A 247 -6.31 -15.42 -16.41
N GLY A 248 -6.76 -16.47 -17.11
CA GLY A 248 -8.18 -16.73 -17.35
C GLY A 248 -8.97 -16.91 -16.05
N GLU A 249 -8.42 -17.65 -15.09
CA GLU A 249 -9.05 -17.81 -13.77
C GLU A 249 -9.01 -16.52 -12.95
N PHE A 250 -7.87 -15.81 -12.93
CA PHE A 250 -7.69 -14.59 -12.15
C PHE A 250 -8.57 -13.43 -12.64
N ARG A 251 -8.80 -13.34 -13.96
CA ARG A 251 -9.72 -12.38 -14.59
C ARG A 251 -11.17 -12.60 -14.15
N SER A 252 -11.56 -13.87 -14.04
CA SER A 252 -12.96 -14.28 -13.80
C SER A 252 -13.37 -14.20 -12.33
N ASN A 253 -12.40 -14.17 -11.42
CA ASN A 253 -12.63 -14.20 -9.97
C ASN A 253 -12.12 -12.91 -9.30
N ALA A 254 -12.55 -12.66 -8.06
CA ALA A 254 -12.01 -11.54 -7.26
C ALA A 254 -10.54 -11.80 -6.87
N ASP A 255 -10.23 -13.03 -6.50
CA ASP A 255 -8.89 -13.51 -6.12
C ASP A 255 -8.64 -14.87 -6.81
N MET A 256 -7.39 -15.30 -6.85
CA MET A 256 -7.03 -16.64 -7.33
C MET A 256 -7.65 -17.72 -6.43
N SER A 257 -8.17 -18.81 -7.01
CA SER A 257 -8.82 -19.84 -6.19
C SER A 257 -7.79 -20.60 -5.36
N SER A 258 -8.24 -21.12 -4.21
CA SER A 258 -7.40 -21.98 -3.38
C SER A 258 -6.91 -23.23 -4.10
N ARG A 259 -7.61 -23.68 -5.15
CA ARG A 259 -7.21 -24.81 -5.98
C ARG A 259 -6.02 -24.44 -6.87
N MET A 260 -6.13 -23.31 -7.58
CA MET A 260 -5.06 -22.80 -8.43
C MET A 260 -3.80 -22.50 -7.60
N GLU A 261 -3.95 -21.78 -6.49
CA GLU A 261 -2.82 -21.51 -5.58
C GLU A 261 -2.18 -22.81 -5.06
N LYS A 262 -2.99 -23.82 -4.73
CA LYS A 262 -2.46 -25.12 -4.27
C LYS A 262 -1.68 -25.81 -5.38
N SER A 263 -2.19 -25.81 -6.61
CA SER A 263 -1.48 -26.39 -7.76
C SER A 263 -0.11 -25.77 -7.97
N ILE A 264 -0.03 -24.44 -7.89
CA ILE A 264 1.22 -23.69 -8.07
C ILE A 264 2.20 -23.99 -6.92
N ARG A 265 1.73 -24.04 -5.68
CA ARG A 265 2.58 -24.39 -4.53
C ARG A 265 3.07 -25.83 -4.59
N ASP A 266 2.23 -26.77 -5.01
CA ASP A 266 2.62 -28.17 -5.15
C ASP A 266 3.68 -28.31 -6.24
N ALA A 267 3.54 -27.61 -7.37
CA ALA A 267 4.56 -27.56 -8.42
C ALA A 267 5.89 -26.97 -7.92
N ALA A 268 5.86 -25.91 -7.12
CA ALA A 268 7.07 -25.33 -6.52
C ALA A 268 7.76 -26.31 -5.55
N VAL A 269 6.98 -27.11 -4.82
CA VAL A 269 7.52 -28.20 -3.99
C VAL A 269 8.19 -29.26 -4.86
N ASP A 270 7.55 -29.65 -5.97
CA ASP A 270 8.06 -30.68 -6.87
C ASP A 270 9.33 -30.22 -7.63
N CYS A 271 9.40 -28.93 -7.97
CA CYS A 271 10.59 -28.28 -8.54
C CYS A 271 11.70 -28.03 -7.52
N GLY A 272 11.47 -28.27 -6.23
CA GLY A 272 12.47 -28.12 -5.18
C GLY A 272 12.84 -26.66 -4.86
N TRP A 273 11.96 -25.70 -5.17
CA TRP A 273 12.20 -24.29 -4.85
C TRP A 273 12.26 -24.09 -3.33
N SER A 274 12.98 -23.06 -2.86
CA SER A 274 13.03 -22.73 -1.43
C SER A 274 11.85 -21.87 -1.00
N TYR A 275 11.42 -20.93 -1.85
CA TYR A 275 10.26 -20.08 -1.62
C TYR A 275 9.41 -19.91 -2.87
N ILE A 276 8.11 -19.77 -2.64
CA ILE A 276 7.16 -19.29 -3.64
C ILE A 276 6.38 -18.11 -3.09
N GLY A 277 6.36 -17.03 -3.84
CA GLY A 277 5.52 -15.86 -3.63
C GLY A 277 4.27 -15.95 -4.51
N ILE A 278 3.11 -15.62 -3.95
CA ILE A 278 1.88 -15.48 -4.74
C ILE A 278 1.17 -14.22 -4.27
N GLY A 279 0.84 -13.35 -5.21
CA GLY A 279 0.08 -12.15 -4.92
C GLY A 279 -0.68 -11.60 -6.09
N SER A 280 -1.44 -10.56 -5.78
CA SER A 280 -2.27 -9.86 -6.75
C SER A 280 -2.35 -8.37 -6.46
N VAL A 281 -2.44 -7.59 -7.54
CA VAL A 281 -2.80 -6.18 -7.54
C VAL A 281 -4.12 -6.03 -8.32
N THR A 282 -5.13 -5.49 -7.67
CA THR A 282 -6.39 -5.11 -8.34
C THR A 282 -6.50 -3.60 -8.40
N LEU A 283 -6.39 -3.04 -9.61
CA LEU A 283 -6.57 -1.62 -9.87
C LEU A 283 -8.05 -1.27 -9.93
N SER A 284 -8.43 -0.19 -9.28
CA SER A 284 -9.70 0.47 -9.51
C SER A 284 -9.72 1.06 -10.92
N GLY A 285 -10.92 1.28 -11.47
CA GLY A 285 -11.04 2.20 -12.59
C GLY A 285 -10.58 3.62 -12.20
N HIS A 286 -10.37 4.45 -13.20
CA HIS A 286 -9.97 5.84 -13.01
C HIS A 286 -11.04 6.64 -12.25
N ARG A 287 -10.58 7.55 -11.39
CA ARG A 287 -11.42 8.62 -10.84
C ARG A 287 -10.72 9.96 -10.99
N ASN A 288 -11.50 11.04 -11.04
CA ASN A 288 -10.96 12.38 -10.94
C ASN A 288 -10.85 12.79 -9.47
N ASP A 289 -9.68 13.25 -9.08
CA ASP A 289 -9.48 13.87 -7.78
C ASP A 289 -9.98 15.33 -7.83
N SER A 290 -10.91 15.68 -6.93
CA SER A 290 -11.57 16.99 -6.96
C SER A 290 -10.68 18.14 -6.46
N ALA A 291 -9.64 17.84 -5.69
CA ALA A 291 -8.74 18.86 -5.15
C ALA A 291 -7.65 19.26 -6.15
N THR A 292 -7.12 18.30 -6.90
CA THR A 292 -5.99 18.49 -7.82
C THR A 292 -6.39 18.49 -9.29
N GLY A 293 -7.53 17.91 -9.65
CA GLY A 293 -7.93 17.66 -11.03
C GLY A 293 -7.17 16.52 -11.71
N LEU A 294 -6.30 15.81 -10.99
CA LEU A 294 -5.54 14.67 -11.52
C LEU A 294 -6.40 13.41 -11.61
N ARG A 295 -5.94 12.46 -12.43
CA ARG A 295 -6.49 11.11 -12.51
C ARG A 295 -5.88 10.27 -11.40
N ALA A 296 -6.74 9.70 -10.57
CA ALA A 296 -6.34 8.85 -9.46
C ALA A 296 -6.78 7.41 -9.70
N VAL A 297 -5.91 6.47 -9.33
CA VAL A 297 -6.14 5.03 -9.40
C VAL A 297 -5.76 4.41 -8.07
N ASP A 298 -6.62 3.54 -7.54
CA ASP A 298 -6.33 2.74 -6.35
C ASP A 298 -5.84 1.35 -6.75
N ALA A 299 -4.68 0.95 -6.25
CA ALA A 299 -4.16 -0.40 -6.33
C ALA A 299 -4.38 -1.12 -4.99
N ASN A 300 -5.15 -2.21 -5.02
CA ASN A 300 -5.33 -3.10 -3.87
C ASN A 300 -4.38 -4.27 -4.00
N VAL A 301 -3.40 -4.37 -3.11
CA VAL A 301 -2.36 -5.39 -3.15
C VAL A 301 -2.50 -6.41 -2.03
N SER A 302 -2.30 -7.67 -2.38
CA SER A 302 -2.08 -8.75 -1.42
C SER A 302 -0.95 -9.64 -1.91
N TYR A 303 -0.16 -10.16 -0.97
CA TYR A 303 0.98 -11.01 -1.32
C TYR A 303 1.29 -11.95 -0.16
N SER A 304 1.60 -13.21 -0.45
CA SER A 304 1.97 -14.21 0.54
C SER A 304 3.21 -14.97 0.07
N VAL A 305 4.05 -15.35 1.02
CA VAL A 305 5.26 -16.14 0.77
C VAL A 305 5.18 -17.42 1.58
N TRP A 306 5.46 -18.53 0.92
CA TRP A 306 5.60 -19.83 1.53
C TRP A 306 7.06 -20.27 1.46
N SER A 307 7.60 -20.73 2.59
CA SER A 307 8.84 -21.51 2.59
C SER A 307 8.52 -22.96 2.27
N ILE A 308 9.37 -23.60 1.50
CA ILE A 308 9.26 -24.99 1.14
C ILE A 308 10.34 -25.74 1.90
N GLU A 309 9.90 -26.52 2.88
CA GLU A 309 10.77 -27.31 3.74
C GLU A 309 10.16 -28.71 3.87
N ASP A 310 10.99 -29.75 3.74
CA ASP A 310 10.58 -31.15 3.90
C ASP A 310 9.36 -31.54 3.04
N GLY A 311 9.33 -31.05 1.80
CA GLY A 311 8.23 -31.32 0.86
C GLY A 311 6.90 -30.65 1.23
N ARG A 312 6.93 -29.57 2.01
CA ARG A 312 5.72 -28.84 2.44
C ARG A 312 5.90 -27.33 2.35
N ALA A 313 4.92 -26.68 1.72
CA ALA A 313 4.81 -25.22 1.70
C ALA A 313 4.20 -24.69 3.02
N ARG A 314 4.96 -23.89 3.79
CA ARG A 314 4.52 -23.21 5.02
C ARG A 314 4.52 -21.70 4.82
N ARG A 315 3.40 -21.04 5.07
CA ARG A 315 3.31 -19.58 4.91
C ARG A 315 4.17 -18.87 5.96
N VAL A 316 5.22 -18.18 5.52
CA VAL A 316 6.18 -17.49 6.38
C VAL A 316 5.98 -15.98 6.39
N ALA A 317 5.50 -15.38 5.31
CA ALA A 317 5.20 -13.95 5.27
C ALA A 317 3.90 -13.68 4.51
N SER A 318 3.24 -12.59 4.84
CA SER A 318 2.12 -12.09 4.05
C SER A 318 1.84 -10.61 4.28
N VAL A 319 1.27 -9.99 3.27
CA VAL A 319 0.66 -8.66 3.26
C VAL A 319 -0.82 -8.87 2.98
N ARG A 320 -1.64 -8.46 3.94
CA ARG A 320 -3.10 -8.45 3.77
C ARG A 320 -3.47 -7.33 2.80
N ASN A 321 -4.66 -7.44 2.21
CA ASN A 321 -5.17 -6.47 1.26
C ASN A 321 -4.96 -5.02 1.76
N LYS A 322 -4.14 -4.26 1.01
CA LYS A 322 -3.77 -2.88 1.31
C LYS A 322 -3.96 -2.04 0.06
N THR A 323 -4.62 -0.90 0.22
CA THR A 323 -4.86 0.05 -0.86
C THR A 323 -3.75 1.10 -0.92
N HIS A 324 -3.22 1.32 -2.12
CA HIS A 324 -2.31 2.42 -2.48
C HIS A 324 -2.97 3.26 -3.55
N THR A 325 -2.76 4.57 -3.51
CA THR A 325 -3.27 5.48 -4.54
C THR A 325 -2.10 6.13 -5.25
N ALA A 326 -2.19 6.20 -6.58
CA ALA A 326 -1.34 7.03 -7.42
C ALA A 326 -2.20 8.07 -8.15
N MET A 327 -1.58 9.20 -8.46
CA MET A 327 -2.24 10.33 -9.12
C MET A 327 -1.36 10.88 -10.22
N HIS A 328 -1.87 10.90 -11.45
CA HIS A 328 -1.15 11.43 -12.60
C HIS A 328 -2.06 12.22 -13.53
N GLN A 329 -1.48 12.98 -14.46
CA GLN A 329 -2.23 13.65 -15.52
C GLN A 329 -2.80 12.67 -16.57
N SER A 330 -2.17 11.49 -16.69
CA SER A 330 -2.49 10.44 -17.66
C SER A 330 -3.00 9.22 -16.91
N GLU A 331 -4.06 8.60 -17.42
CA GLU A 331 -4.67 7.41 -16.80
C GLU A 331 -3.69 6.23 -16.80
N LEU A 332 -3.01 5.97 -17.91
CA LEU A 332 -2.00 4.91 -18.04
C LEU A 332 -0.85 5.07 -17.03
N ALA A 333 -0.34 6.30 -16.89
CA ALA A 333 0.75 6.57 -15.95
C ALA A 333 0.30 6.44 -14.49
N ALA A 334 -0.94 6.82 -14.17
CA ALA A 334 -1.51 6.61 -12.84
C ALA A 334 -1.68 5.11 -12.53
N GLU A 335 -2.11 4.31 -13.50
CA GLU A 335 -2.20 2.85 -13.34
C GLU A 335 -0.82 2.23 -13.11
N GLN A 336 0.16 2.54 -13.97
CA GLN A 336 1.50 1.99 -13.86
C GLN A 336 2.19 2.37 -12.53
N GLU A 337 2.10 3.64 -12.12
CA GLU A 337 2.61 4.08 -10.82
C GLU A 337 1.90 3.37 -9.66
N ALA A 338 0.57 3.18 -9.74
CA ALA A 338 -0.18 2.50 -8.69
C ALA A 338 0.22 1.02 -8.56
N VAL A 339 0.42 0.32 -9.68
CA VAL A 339 0.86 -1.09 -9.70
C VAL A 339 2.22 -1.22 -9.05
N ILE A 340 3.21 -0.47 -9.53
CA ILE A 340 4.60 -0.55 -9.05
C ILE A 340 4.67 -0.24 -7.55
N LYS A 341 4.07 0.89 -7.14
CA LYS A 341 4.08 1.31 -5.73
C LYS A 341 3.43 0.30 -4.79
N ALA A 342 2.37 -0.36 -5.23
CA ALA A 342 1.71 -1.38 -4.44
C ALA A 342 2.55 -2.67 -4.36
N ALA A 343 3.23 -3.04 -5.46
CA ALA A 343 4.13 -4.17 -5.52
C ALA A 343 5.37 -4.00 -4.64
N GLU A 344 6.05 -2.86 -4.76
CA GLU A 344 7.20 -2.49 -3.92
C GLU A 344 6.84 -2.56 -2.44
N TYR A 345 5.73 -1.95 -2.03
CA TYR A 345 5.27 -2.01 -0.65
C TYR A 345 5.07 -3.45 -0.17
N ALA A 346 4.48 -4.31 -1.01
CA ALA A 346 4.24 -5.69 -0.65
C ALA A 346 5.54 -6.48 -0.51
N LEU A 347 6.46 -6.33 -1.46
CA LEU A 347 7.76 -6.99 -1.51
C LEU A 347 8.66 -6.53 -0.36
N ASP A 348 8.82 -5.21 -0.15
CA ASP A 348 9.59 -4.65 0.96
C ASP A 348 9.07 -5.17 2.31
N THR A 349 7.74 -5.27 2.46
CA THR A 349 7.14 -5.77 3.69
C THR A 349 7.39 -7.26 3.91
N VAL A 350 7.32 -8.10 2.88
CA VAL A 350 7.57 -9.54 3.05
C VAL A 350 9.05 -9.83 3.18
N VAL A 351 9.91 -9.20 2.40
CA VAL A 351 11.38 -9.31 2.51
C VAL A 351 11.80 -8.93 3.91
N ALA A 352 11.36 -7.78 4.44
CA ALA A 352 11.67 -7.39 5.81
C ALA A 352 11.23 -8.43 6.85
N LYS A 353 10.08 -9.09 6.65
CA LYS A 353 9.62 -10.18 7.54
C LYS A 353 10.49 -11.44 7.43
N LEU A 354 10.97 -11.78 6.25
CA LEU A 354 11.88 -12.91 6.04
C LEU A 354 13.23 -12.63 6.70
N GLN A 355 13.80 -11.44 6.44
CA GLN A 355 15.05 -10.97 7.03
C GLN A 355 14.99 -10.97 8.56
N GLN A 356 13.91 -10.41 9.14
CA GLN A 356 13.68 -10.39 10.60
C GLN A 356 13.69 -11.81 11.20
N ARG A 357 13.16 -12.79 10.49
CA ARG A 357 13.07 -14.18 10.95
C ARG A 357 14.33 -14.99 10.69
N SER A 358 15.35 -14.37 10.08
CA SER A 358 16.59 -15.03 9.66
C SER A 358 16.32 -16.25 8.76
N VAL A 359 15.27 -16.13 7.96
CA VAL A 359 14.88 -17.13 6.97
C VAL A 359 15.86 -17.01 5.81
N ARG A 360 16.47 -18.14 5.45
CA ARG A 360 17.60 -18.21 4.52
C ARG A 360 17.21 -17.99 3.10
#